data_AF-A0A929SDE8-F1
#
_entry.id   AF-A0A929SDE8-F1
#
_cell.length_a   1.000
_cell.length_b   1.000
_cell.length_c   1.000
_cell.angle_alpha   90.00
_cell.angle_beta   90.00
_cell.angle_gamma   90.00
#
_symmetry.space_group_name_H-M   'P 1'
#
loop_
_entity.id
_entity.type
_entity.pdbx_description
1 polymer ?
#
loop_
_entity_poly.entity_id
_entity_poly.type
_entity_poly.pdbx_seq_one_letter_code
_entity_poly.pdbx_strand_id
1 'polypeptide(L)'
;MEDIRKFLDEIFEESYLKQTFKLSFGAKRKKQSELDKVSMRPMLLRDNLKVQVERIIENKALHENLDAQEAKSLALELLTSDFKQLNIISQKEEVQVLASKIEKPHITKNSKKIEKKEPTLLAHNRSKEYIIPEGKPVEFMVKLGVMNKNGEVLHKSYPKFRQINRYLEIVDD
;
A
#
# COMPACT_ATOMS: atom_id res chain seq x y z
N MET A 1 27.09 1.03 11.34
CA MET A 1 26.43 1.32 10.04
C MET A 1 26.23 0.07 9.19
N GLU A 2 27.05 -0.97 9.36
CA GLU A 2 26.96 -2.18 8.53
C GLU A 2 25.68 -2.98 8.78
N ASP A 3 25.23 -3.08 10.04
CA ASP A 3 24.04 -3.85 10.42
C ASP A 3 22.75 -3.32 9.80
N ILE A 4 22.55 -1.98 9.80
CA ILE A 4 21.35 -1.38 9.19
C ILE A 4 21.37 -1.52 7.67
N ARG A 5 22.56 -1.45 7.04
CA ARG A 5 22.68 -1.65 5.58
C ARG A 5 22.36 -3.08 5.20
N LYS A 6 22.92 -4.07 5.90
CA LYS A 6 22.61 -5.49 5.69
C LYS A 6 21.12 -5.77 5.87
N PHE A 7 20.50 -5.20 6.90
CA PHE A 7 19.06 -5.34 7.10
C PHE A 7 18.24 -4.67 5.98
N LEU A 8 18.64 -3.49 5.52
CA LEU A 8 17.99 -2.84 4.38
C LEU A 8 18.18 -3.64 3.09
N ASP A 9 19.34 -4.27 2.88
CA ASP A 9 19.56 -5.16 1.74
C ASP A 9 18.57 -6.34 1.78
N GLU A 10 18.40 -7.00 2.93
CA GLU A 10 17.44 -8.11 3.12
C GLU A 10 16.00 -7.70 2.79
N ILE A 11 15.52 -6.56 3.32
CA ILE A 11 14.10 -6.18 3.14
C ILE A 11 13.77 -5.61 1.75
N PHE A 12 14.78 -5.09 1.05
CA PHE A 12 14.63 -4.56 -0.32
C PHE A 12 14.93 -5.61 -1.39
N GLU A 13 15.21 -6.86 -1.01
CA GLU A 13 15.18 -7.98 -1.95
C GLU A 13 13.76 -8.17 -2.52
N GLU A 14 13.69 -8.56 -3.79
CA GLU A 14 12.43 -8.72 -4.51
C GLU A 14 11.48 -9.71 -3.80
N SER A 15 12.04 -10.79 -3.24
CA SER A 15 11.30 -11.83 -2.51
C SER A 15 10.61 -11.26 -1.26
N TYR A 16 11.30 -10.41 -0.50
CA TYR A 16 10.80 -9.80 0.73
C TYR A 16 9.81 -8.67 0.42
N LEU A 17 10.12 -7.82 -0.57
CA LEU A 17 9.23 -6.75 -1.01
C LEU A 17 7.88 -7.28 -1.50
N LYS A 18 7.86 -8.41 -2.23
CA LYS A 18 6.61 -9.05 -2.66
C LYS A 18 5.70 -9.48 -1.51
N GLN A 19 6.27 -9.76 -0.35
CA GLN A 19 5.54 -10.14 0.87
C GLN A 19 5.30 -8.95 1.80
N THR A 20 5.78 -7.75 1.44
CA THR A 20 5.70 -6.55 2.28
C THR A 20 4.49 -5.71 1.91
N PHE A 21 3.64 -5.42 2.90
CA PHE A 21 2.48 -4.55 2.72
C PHE A 21 2.84 -3.06 2.80
N LYS A 22 3.69 -2.70 3.77
CA LYS A 22 4.00 -1.30 4.08
C LYS A 22 5.28 -1.18 4.88
N LEU A 23 6.06 -0.15 4.57
CA LEU A 23 7.13 0.39 5.39
C LEU A 23 6.70 1.80 5.84
N SER A 24 6.95 2.15 7.10
CA SER A 24 6.60 3.48 7.64
C SER A 24 7.70 4.01 8.53
N PHE A 25 8.07 5.26 8.29
CA PHE A 25 9.11 5.95 9.05
C PHE A 25 8.47 6.82 10.13
N GLY A 26 9.03 6.76 11.33
CA GLY A 26 8.50 7.42 12.52
C GLY A 26 9.60 7.94 13.44
N ALA A 27 9.19 8.55 14.56
CA ALA A 27 10.09 9.15 15.55
C ALA A 27 11.10 10.15 14.92
N LYS A 28 10.62 11.34 14.55
CA LYS A 28 11.44 12.38 13.91
C LYS A 28 12.72 12.68 14.72
N ARG A 29 13.85 12.87 14.03
CA ARG A 29 15.15 13.23 14.64
C ARG A 29 15.18 14.68 15.11
N LYS A 30 14.60 15.59 14.31
CA LYS A 30 14.46 17.01 14.62
C LYS A 30 12.98 17.33 14.87
N LYS A 31 12.70 18.17 15.88
CA LYS A 31 11.33 18.65 16.16
C LYS A 31 10.78 19.53 15.03
N GLN A 32 11.64 20.27 14.34
CA GLN A 32 11.36 20.99 13.09
C GLN A 32 11.95 20.19 11.93
N SER A 33 11.16 19.29 11.37
CA SER A 33 11.41 18.67 10.07
C SER A 33 10.17 18.89 9.22
N GLU A 34 10.38 19.34 7.99
CA GLU A 34 9.34 19.61 6.99
C GLU A 34 8.56 18.33 6.62
N LEU A 35 9.14 17.16 6.86
CA LEU A 35 8.51 15.87 6.62
C LEU A 35 7.73 15.43 7.85
N ASP A 36 6.41 15.32 7.71
CA ASP A 36 5.52 14.82 8.76
C ASP A 36 5.52 13.31 8.86
N LYS A 37 5.46 12.65 7.71
CA LYS A 37 5.41 11.20 7.62
C LYS A 37 5.95 10.77 6.28
N VAL A 38 6.71 9.67 6.29
CA VAL A 38 7.09 8.98 5.07
C VAL A 38 6.63 7.54 5.17
N SER A 39 6.02 7.03 4.10
CA SER A 39 5.70 5.61 4.00
C SER A 39 6.03 5.08 2.62
N MET A 40 6.40 3.80 2.56
CA MET A 40 6.71 3.12 1.31
C MET A 40 5.84 1.89 1.16
N ARG A 41 5.43 1.58 -0.06
CA ARG A 41 4.62 0.42 -0.39
C ARG A 41 5.11 -0.23 -1.69
N PRO A 42 5.45 -1.53 -1.68
CA PRO A 42 5.70 -2.29 -2.90
C PRO A 42 4.44 -2.39 -3.76
N MET A 43 4.58 -2.25 -5.08
CA MET A 43 3.50 -2.43 -6.05
C MET A 43 4.03 -2.89 -7.42
N LEU A 44 3.17 -3.55 -8.19
CA LEU A 44 3.46 -3.88 -9.58
C LEU A 44 2.91 -2.76 -10.47
N LEU A 45 3.81 -2.11 -11.20
CA LEU A 45 3.49 -1.12 -12.23
C LEU A 45 3.88 -1.66 -13.59
N ARG A 46 2.89 -2.07 -14.39
CA ARG A 46 3.11 -2.73 -15.70
C ARG A 46 4.08 -3.92 -15.56
N ASP A 47 3.79 -4.81 -14.62
CA ASP A 47 4.58 -6.01 -14.27
C ASP A 47 5.98 -5.77 -13.69
N ASN A 48 6.40 -4.51 -13.54
CA ASN A 48 7.64 -4.18 -12.85
C ASN A 48 7.38 -3.90 -11.36
N LEU A 49 8.13 -4.56 -10.49
CA LEU A 49 8.09 -4.26 -9.06
C LEU A 49 8.70 -2.87 -8.80
N LYS A 50 7.87 -1.96 -8.32
CA LYS A 50 8.25 -0.62 -7.89
C LYS A 50 7.91 -0.43 -6.43
N VAL A 51 8.56 0.55 -5.80
CA VAL A 51 8.23 0.98 -4.45
C VAL A 51 7.63 2.37 -4.54
N GLN A 52 6.34 2.48 -4.22
CA GLN A 52 5.69 3.77 -4.11
C GLN A 52 6.06 4.42 -2.77
N VAL A 53 6.62 5.62 -2.82
CA VAL A 53 6.94 6.43 -1.65
C VAL A 53 5.90 7.54 -1.52
N GLU A 54 5.31 7.65 -0.34
CA GLU A 54 4.41 8.73 0.05
C GLU A 54 5.11 9.60 1.10
N ARG A 55 5.26 10.89 0.79
CA ARG A 55 5.77 11.92 1.72
C ARG A 55 4.65 12.89 2.06
N ILE A 56 4.44 13.12 3.35
CA ILE A 56 3.49 14.14 3.85
C ILE A 56 4.30 15.35 4.30
N ILE A 57 4.05 16.49 3.65
CA ILE A 57 4.68 17.80 3.92
C ILE A 57 3.54 18.81 4.07
N GLU A 58 3.38 19.42 5.25
CA GLU A 58 2.41 20.50 5.50
C GLU A 58 1.00 20.18 4.94
N ASN A 59 0.46 19.01 5.28
CA ASN A 59 -0.83 18.48 4.79
C ASN A 59 -0.93 18.14 3.29
N LYS A 60 0.16 18.20 2.52
CA LYS A 60 0.21 17.72 1.14
C LYS A 60 0.85 16.33 1.09
N ALA A 61 0.22 15.41 0.37
CA ALA A 61 0.79 14.11 0.07
C ALA A 61 1.46 14.12 -1.31
N LEU A 62 2.74 13.80 -1.35
CA LEU A 62 3.53 13.62 -2.56
C LEU A 62 3.78 12.12 -2.76
N HIS A 63 3.51 11.63 -3.97
CA HIS A 63 3.72 10.24 -4.35
C HIS A 63 4.76 10.14 -5.45
N GLU A 64 5.73 9.25 -5.29
CA GLU A 64 6.70 8.89 -6.30
C GLU A 64 6.85 7.37 -6.37
N ASN A 65 7.25 6.85 -7.53
CA ASN A 65 7.50 5.43 -7.71
C ASN A 65 8.98 5.23 -8.01
N LEU A 66 9.67 4.49 -7.16
CA LEU A 66 11.11 4.25 -7.25
C LEU A 66 11.40 2.77 -7.52
N ASP A 67 12.60 2.49 -8.06
CA ASP A 67 13.15 1.14 -8.06
C ASP A 67 13.59 0.70 -6.66
N ALA A 68 13.73 -0.60 -6.45
CA ALA A 68 14.11 -1.17 -5.15
C ALA A 68 15.44 -0.60 -4.62
N GLN A 69 16.44 -0.40 -5.49
CA GLN A 69 17.73 0.17 -5.09
C GLN A 69 17.65 1.65 -4.71
N GLU A 70 16.85 2.43 -5.44
CA GLU A 70 16.63 3.84 -5.17
C GLU A 70 15.86 4.00 -3.85
N ALA A 71 14.80 3.21 -3.66
CA ALA A 71 14.00 3.20 -2.44
C ALA A 71 14.84 2.75 -1.22
N LYS A 72 15.75 1.80 -1.38
CA LYS A 72 16.71 1.40 -0.34
C LYS A 72 17.62 2.56 0.06
N SER A 73 18.17 3.28 -0.92
CA SER A 73 19.07 4.40 -0.69
C SER A 73 18.35 5.53 0.05
N LEU A 74 17.12 5.83 -0.38
CA LEU A 74 16.25 6.79 0.30
C LEU A 74 15.88 6.34 1.72
N ALA A 75 15.57 5.06 1.94
CA ALA A 75 15.25 4.54 3.27
C ALA A 75 16.42 4.71 4.26
N LEU A 76 17.64 4.49 3.78
CA LEU A 76 18.85 4.71 4.58
C LEU A 76 19.05 6.19 4.93
N GLU A 77 18.83 7.08 3.96
CA GLU A 77 18.90 8.53 4.17
C GLU A 77 17.86 8.99 5.20
N LEU A 78 16.61 8.57 5.04
CA LEU A 78 15.52 8.88 5.98
C LEU A 78 15.81 8.42 7.40
N LEU A 79 16.39 7.22 7.57
CA LEU A 79 16.79 6.70 8.88
C LEU A 79 18.00 7.42 9.48
N THR A 80 18.81 8.09 8.66
CA THR A 80 20.00 8.82 9.10
C THR A 80 19.67 10.26 9.47
N SER A 81 18.85 10.92 8.64
CA SER A 81 18.64 12.38 8.68
C SER A 81 17.34 12.77 9.37
N ASP A 82 16.24 12.07 9.11
CA ASP A 82 14.89 12.55 9.45
C ASP A 82 14.18 11.73 10.52
N PHE A 83 14.35 10.41 10.54
CA PHE A 83 13.58 9.48 11.37
C PHE A 83 14.48 8.54 12.16
N LYS A 84 14.00 8.14 13.35
CA LYS A 84 14.69 7.18 14.25
C LYS A 84 14.01 5.82 14.25
N GLN A 85 12.91 5.65 13.54
CA GLN A 85 12.14 4.42 13.55
C GLN A 85 11.68 4.04 12.15
N LEU A 86 11.74 2.75 11.84
CA LEU A 86 11.15 2.13 10.67
C LEU A 86 10.28 0.95 11.13
N ASN A 87 9.00 0.95 10.77
CA ASN A 87 8.10 -0.18 10.98
C ASN A 87 7.77 -0.81 9.63
N ILE A 88 7.88 -2.13 9.54
CA ILE A 88 7.62 -2.93 8.35
C ILE A 88 6.52 -3.93 8.68
N ILE A 89 5.50 -3.97 7.85
CA ILE A 89 4.41 -4.92 7.97
C ILE A 89 4.47 -5.81 6.74
N SER A 90 4.76 -7.09 6.94
CA SER A 90 4.78 -8.13 5.90
C SER A 90 3.70 -9.18 6.16
N GLN A 91 3.55 -10.13 5.25
CA GLN A 91 2.64 -11.27 5.40
C GLN A 91 2.99 -12.17 6.59
N LYS A 92 4.28 -12.27 6.93
CA LYS A 92 4.79 -13.23 7.91
C LYS A 92 5.09 -12.61 9.26
N GLU A 93 5.49 -11.34 9.26
CA GLU A 93 6.03 -10.66 10.43
C GLU A 93 5.79 -9.15 10.38
N GLU A 94 5.74 -8.58 11.58
CA GLU A 94 5.87 -7.15 11.81
C GLU A 94 7.25 -6.87 12.39
N VAL A 95 8.03 -6.01 11.71
CA VAL A 95 9.39 -5.67 12.12
C VAL A 95 9.44 -4.20 12.53
N GLN A 96 9.94 -3.95 13.74
CA GLN A 96 10.22 -2.61 14.23
C GLN A 96 11.73 -2.42 14.33
N VAL A 97 12.24 -1.39 13.68
CA VAL A 97 13.65 -0.96 13.74
C VAL A 97 13.70 0.37 14.46
N LEU A 98 14.37 0.40 15.60
CA LEU A 98 14.69 1.62 16.35
C LEU A 98 16.15 1.98 16.11
N ALA A 99 16.37 2.95 15.24
CA ALA A 99 17.67 3.48 14.83
C ALA A 99 18.09 4.72 15.65
N SER A 100 17.72 4.80 16.94
CA SER A 100 18.18 5.88 17.84
C SER A 100 19.71 6.00 17.84
N LYS A 101 20.40 4.86 17.76
CA LYS A 101 21.83 4.75 17.42
C LYS A 101 21.92 4.02 16.07
N ILE A 102 22.35 4.72 15.02
CA ILE A 102 22.45 4.17 13.65
C ILE A 102 23.47 3.02 13.59
N GLU A 103 24.49 3.05 14.45
CA GLU A 103 25.52 2.03 14.49
C GLU A 103 25.06 0.69 15.04
N LYS A 104 24.08 0.71 15.95
CA LYS A 104 23.54 -0.48 16.61
C LYS A 104 22.02 -0.34 16.74
N PRO A 105 21.27 -0.51 15.64
CA PRO A 105 19.82 -0.40 15.66
C PRO A 105 19.24 -1.55 16.51
N HIS A 106 18.18 -1.25 17.27
CA HIS A 106 17.40 -2.30 17.93
C HIS A 106 16.33 -2.79 16.97
N ILE A 107 16.37 -4.06 16.59
CA ILE A 107 15.44 -4.67 15.65
C ILE A 107 14.59 -5.69 16.42
N THR A 108 13.28 -5.49 16.41
CA THR A 108 12.30 -6.38 17.01
C THR A 108 11.47 -6.99 15.89
N LYS A 109 11.53 -8.32 15.72
CA LYS A 109 10.70 -9.07 14.77
C LYS A 109 9.59 -9.78 15.55
N ASN A 110 8.34 -9.44 15.26
CA ASN A 110 7.16 -10.07 15.85
C ASN A 110 6.46 -10.91 14.79
N SER A 111 6.58 -12.23 14.91
CA SER A 111 5.91 -13.21 14.05
C SER A 111 4.45 -13.36 14.48
N LYS A 112 3.60 -12.38 14.15
CA LYS A 112 2.16 -12.55 14.19
C LYS A 112 1.70 -13.09 12.83
N LYS A 113 0.94 -14.20 12.81
CA LYS A 113 0.13 -14.56 11.63
C LYS A 113 -0.87 -13.44 11.41
N ILE A 114 -0.55 -12.51 10.52
CA ILE A 114 -1.46 -11.45 10.14
C ILE A 114 -2.48 -12.11 9.21
N GLU A 115 -3.65 -12.47 9.74
CA GLU A 115 -4.83 -12.90 8.97
C GLU A 115 -5.41 -11.71 8.20
N LYS A 116 -4.62 -11.03 7.38
CA LYS A 116 -5.17 -10.11 6.39
C LYS A 116 -5.49 -10.91 5.14
N LYS A 117 -6.80 -11.13 4.92
CA LYS A 117 -7.38 -11.52 3.64
C LYS A 117 -6.69 -10.74 2.52
N GLU A 118 -5.94 -11.44 1.68
CA GLU A 118 -5.48 -10.89 0.42
C GLU A 118 -6.68 -10.62 -0.49
N PRO A 119 -6.62 -9.53 -1.29
CA PRO A 119 -6.23 -9.76 -2.68
C PRO A 119 -5.38 -8.65 -3.33
N THR A 120 -4.60 -7.85 -2.59
CA THR A 120 -3.81 -6.77 -3.23
C THR A 120 -2.50 -6.43 -2.52
N LEU A 121 -1.62 -7.42 -2.26
CA LEU A 121 -0.25 -7.14 -1.79
C LEU A 121 0.46 -6.14 -2.72
N LEU A 122 0.31 -6.34 -4.02
CA LEU A 122 1.03 -5.60 -5.07
C LEU A 122 0.13 -4.86 -6.06
N ALA A 123 -1.20 -5.01 -5.97
CA ALA A 123 -2.10 -4.40 -6.94
C ALA A 123 -2.09 -2.87 -6.80
N HIS A 124 -1.82 -2.21 -7.93
CA HIS A 124 -1.85 -0.75 -8.01
C HIS A 124 -3.29 -0.20 -7.87
N ASN A 125 -4.25 -0.90 -8.47
CA ASN A 125 -5.67 -0.52 -8.42
C ASN A 125 -6.42 -1.45 -7.45
N ARG A 126 -7.31 -0.87 -6.63
CA ARG A 126 -8.30 -1.65 -5.89
C ARG A 126 -9.43 -2.02 -6.84
N SER A 127 -9.71 -3.31 -6.99
CA SER A 127 -10.96 -3.76 -7.59
C SER A 127 -12.11 -3.33 -6.69
N LYS A 128 -13.16 -2.75 -7.27
CA LYS A 128 -14.40 -2.48 -6.55
C LYS A 128 -15.20 -3.77 -6.56
N GLU A 129 -15.46 -4.33 -5.39
CA GLU A 129 -16.37 -5.45 -5.24
C GLU A 129 -17.80 -4.90 -5.26
N TYR A 130 -18.53 -5.16 -6.34
CA TYR A 130 -19.94 -4.82 -6.46
C TYR A 130 -20.79 -6.02 -6.08
N ILE A 131 -21.92 -5.81 -5.40
CA ILE A 131 -22.90 -6.86 -5.07
C ILE A 131 -23.54 -7.38 -6.35
N ILE A 132 -23.75 -6.49 -7.33
CA ILE A 132 -24.23 -6.88 -8.65
C ILE A 132 -23.07 -7.51 -9.43
N PRO A 133 -23.18 -8.79 -9.83
CA PRO A 133 -22.13 -9.47 -10.57
C PRO A 133 -21.97 -8.90 -11.99
N GLU A 134 -20.73 -8.65 -12.40
CA GLU A 134 -20.43 -8.28 -13.79
C GLU A 134 -20.61 -9.47 -14.74
N GLY A 135 -21.14 -9.21 -15.95
CA GLY A 135 -21.31 -10.23 -16.99
C GLY A 135 -22.50 -11.16 -16.82
N LYS A 136 -23.35 -10.94 -15.81
CA LYS A 136 -24.65 -11.62 -15.68
C LYS A 136 -25.80 -10.61 -15.87
N PRO A 137 -26.70 -10.82 -16.83
CA PRO A 137 -27.82 -9.91 -17.05
C PRO A 137 -28.81 -9.96 -15.88
N VAL A 138 -28.88 -8.87 -15.13
CA VAL A 138 -29.91 -8.66 -14.12
C VAL A 138 -31.14 -8.05 -14.80
N GLU A 139 -32.25 -8.78 -14.81
CA GLU A 139 -33.45 -8.42 -15.58
C GLU A 139 -33.94 -6.99 -15.31
N PHE A 140 -33.95 -6.58 -14.04
CA PHE A 140 -34.30 -5.23 -13.62
C PHE A 140 -33.38 -4.16 -14.24
N MET A 141 -32.06 -4.41 -14.27
CA MET A 141 -31.08 -3.46 -14.80
C MET A 141 -31.14 -3.36 -16.33
N VAL A 142 -31.50 -4.46 -17.00
CA VAL A 142 -31.75 -4.47 -18.45
C VAL A 142 -33.00 -3.65 -18.77
N LYS A 143 -34.09 -3.83 -18.03
CA LYS A 143 -35.33 -3.05 -18.20
C LYS A 143 -35.11 -1.56 -17.95
N LEU A 144 -34.28 -1.20 -16.98
CA LEU A 144 -33.91 0.21 -16.71
C LEU A 144 -32.95 0.81 -17.73
N GLY A 145 -32.42 0.04 -18.69
CA GLY A 145 -31.40 0.50 -19.63
C GLY A 145 -30.06 0.85 -18.95
N VAL A 146 -29.76 0.21 -17.82
CA VAL A 146 -28.47 0.32 -17.13
C VAL A 146 -27.50 -0.74 -17.64
N MET A 147 -28.01 -1.93 -17.95
CA MET A 147 -27.24 -3.09 -18.40
C MET A 147 -27.75 -3.58 -19.76
N ASN A 148 -26.87 -4.19 -20.56
CA ASN A 148 -27.27 -4.87 -21.80
C ASN A 148 -27.71 -6.33 -21.53
N LYS A 149 -28.24 -7.01 -22.55
CA LYS A 149 -28.66 -8.42 -22.44
C LYS A 149 -27.48 -9.38 -22.16
N ASN A 150 -26.24 -8.93 -22.34
CA ASN A 150 -25.03 -9.70 -22.07
C ASN A 150 -24.53 -9.52 -20.62
N GLY A 151 -25.19 -8.71 -19.80
CA GLY A 151 -24.76 -8.45 -18.43
C GLY A 151 -23.72 -7.35 -18.27
N GLU A 152 -23.44 -6.59 -19.32
CA GLU A 152 -22.48 -5.48 -19.28
C GLU A 152 -23.19 -4.17 -18.99
N VAL A 153 -22.62 -3.38 -18.08
CA VAL A 153 -23.14 -2.06 -17.72
C VAL A 153 -22.85 -1.08 -18.86
N LEU A 154 -23.87 -0.40 -19.36
CA LEU A 154 -23.70 0.61 -20.38
C LEU A 154 -22.91 1.79 -19.80
N HIS A 155 -21.86 2.23 -20.51
CA HIS A 155 -20.96 3.29 -20.04
C HIS A 155 -21.71 4.56 -19.61
N LYS A 156 -22.73 4.97 -20.39
CA LYS A 156 -23.61 6.11 -20.10
C LYS A 156 -24.42 5.98 -18.79
N SER A 157 -24.66 4.75 -18.35
CA SER A 157 -25.49 4.44 -17.18
C SER A 157 -24.64 4.00 -15.97
N TYR A 158 -23.31 4.06 -16.07
CA TYR A 158 -22.40 3.70 -14.98
C TYR A 158 -22.63 4.48 -13.67
N PRO A 159 -22.98 5.79 -13.69
CA PRO A 159 -23.35 6.49 -12.46
C PRO A 159 -24.57 5.89 -11.76
N LYS A 160 -25.60 5.52 -12.52
CA LYS A 160 -26.82 4.86 -11.98
C LYS A 160 -26.52 3.46 -11.45
N PHE A 161 -25.69 2.68 -12.17
CA PHE A 161 -25.21 1.39 -11.69
C PHE A 161 -24.55 1.51 -10.31
N ARG A 162 -23.63 2.47 -10.14
CA ARG A 162 -22.97 2.71 -8.84
C ARG A 162 -23.95 3.13 -7.75
N GLN A 163 -24.95 3.94 -8.07
CA GLN A 163 -25.97 4.36 -7.11
C GLN A 163 -26.82 3.17 -6.63
N ILE A 164 -27.25 2.31 -7.56
CA ILE A 164 -28.01 1.10 -7.22
C ILE A 164 -27.14 0.14 -6.40
N ASN A 165 -25.89 -0.08 -6.80
CA ASN A 165 -24.99 -0.94 -6.03
C ASN A 165 -24.75 -0.39 -4.62
N ARG A 166 -24.55 0.93 -4.48
CA ARG A 166 -24.38 1.57 -3.18
C ARG A 166 -25.63 1.43 -2.30
N TYR A 167 -26.82 1.48 -2.90
CA TYR A 167 -28.06 1.21 -2.17
C TYR A 167 -28.13 -0.24 -1.69
N LEU A 168 -27.76 -1.21 -2.54
CA LEU A 168 -27.73 -2.63 -2.15
C LEU A 168 -26.73 -2.88 -1.01
N GLU A 169 -25.55 -2.23 -1.05
CA GLU A 169 -24.57 -2.31 0.06
C GLU A 169 -25.16 -1.85 1.39
N ILE A 170 -26.02 -0.83 1.39
CA ILE A 170 -26.64 -0.29 2.62
C ILE A 170 -27.76 -1.21 3.14
N VAL A 171 -28.43 -1.96 2.26
CA VAL A 171 -29.56 -2.84 2.65
C VAL A 171 -29.10 -4.22 3.09
N ASP A 172 -27.92 -4.66 2.64
CA ASP A 172 -27.30 -5.94 3.03
C ASP A 172 -26.60 -5.87 4.42
N ASP A 173 -26.17 -4.67 4.84
CA ASP A 173 -25.67 -4.35 6.19
C ASP A 173 -26.81 -4.26 7.23
#